data_AF-A0A1G7QKA7-F1
#
_entry.id   AF-A0A1G7QKA7-F1
#
_cell.length_a   1.000
_cell.length_b   1.000
_cell.length_c   1.000
_cell.angle_alpha   90.00
_cell.angle_beta   90.00
_cell.angle_gamma   90.00
#
_symmetry.space_group_name_H-M   'P 1'
#
loop_
_entity.id
_entity.type
_entity.pdbx_description
1 polymer ?
#
loop_
_entity_poly.entity_id
_entity_poly.type
_entity_poly.pdbx_seq_one_letter_code
_entity_poly.pdbx_strand_id
1 'polypeptide(L)'
;MTDTAAQDTQDDALVRAITLQMEVDELKADVQQLKKEAQQAQKARDKAKHEAEQLRTRNAKLSDKLDAAKKDAKQAKHLAREELQKARAKQDAKRGKAANSGADEEAPSVTSDDGKVKVSLTNDQVQIAQPPHYVISSTPLSESDQHQLEFCDLITAVRDSEYGEFVDQASQAMAARWREQNQCLRVEDLELPTKVAATLAENGLVMISDIESRHAAGTLADIKGIGPAAIEQVDKALTSTS
;
A
#
# COMPACT_ATOMS: atom_id res chain seq x y z
N MET A 1 -38.48 -2.39 -102.59
CA MET A 1 -38.69 -3.16 -101.35
C MET A 1 -37.36 -3.53 -100.66
N THR A 2 -36.27 -2.78 -100.88
CA THR A 2 -34.92 -3.13 -100.37
C THR A 2 -34.40 -2.23 -99.26
N ASP A 3 -35.12 -1.18 -98.84
CA ASP A 3 -34.66 -0.22 -97.83
C ASP A 3 -34.82 -0.69 -96.38
N THR A 4 -35.84 -1.51 -96.10
CA THR A 4 -36.23 -1.85 -94.72
C THR A 4 -35.18 -2.71 -94.01
N ALA A 5 -34.59 -3.69 -94.72
CA ALA A 5 -33.57 -4.57 -94.14
C ALA A 5 -32.24 -3.85 -93.87
N ALA A 6 -31.92 -2.80 -94.63
CA ALA A 6 -30.72 -1.98 -94.41
C ALA A 6 -30.90 -1.01 -93.24
N GLN A 7 -32.11 -0.42 -93.09
CA GLN A 7 -32.46 0.42 -91.93
C GLN A 7 -32.47 -0.37 -90.61
N ASP A 8 -33.04 -1.57 -90.57
CA ASP A 8 -33.06 -2.40 -89.35
C ASP A 8 -31.64 -2.74 -88.85
N THR A 9 -30.68 -2.98 -89.76
CA THR A 9 -29.27 -3.21 -89.38
C THR A 9 -28.55 -1.96 -88.90
N GLN A 10 -28.94 -0.78 -89.38
CA GLN A 10 -28.37 0.50 -88.95
C GLN A 10 -28.88 0.88 -87.56
N ASP A 11 -30.16 0.61 -87.27
CA ASP A 11 -30.77 0.87 -85.98
C ASP A 11 -30.19 -0.05 -84.88
N ASP A 12 -29.96 -1.34 -85.13
CA ASP A 12 -29.30 -2.26 -84.16
C ASP A 12 -27.85 -1.84 -83.85
N ALA A 13 -27.12 -1.36 -84.85
CA ALA A 13 -25.76 -0.85 -84.67
C ALA A 13 -25.73 0.44 -83.82
N LEU A 14 -26.71 1.34 -84.00
CA LEU A 14 -26.86 2.55 -83.20
C LEU A 14 -27.24 2.22 -81.75
N VAL A 15 -28.17 1.28 -81.52
CA VAL A 15 -28.54 0.84 -80.17
C VAL A 15 -27.32 0.27 -79.44
N ARG A 16 -26.53 -0.61 -80.09
CA ARG A 16 -25.30 -1.16 -79.51
C ARG A 16 -24.27 -0.07 -79.18
N ALA A 17 -24.09 0.91 -80.07
CA ALA A 17 -23.16 2.01 -79.84
C ALA A 17 -23.58 2.87 -78.63
N ILE A 18 -24.88 3.12 -78.47
CA ILE A 18 -25.41 3.85 -77.31
C ILE A 18 -25.19 3.05 -76.02
N THR A 19 -25.48 1.74 -76.02
CA THR A 19 -25.25 0.87 -74.85
C THR A 19 -23.78 0.85 -74.43
N LEU A 20 -22.86 0.67 -75.39
CA LEU A 20 -21.42 0.70 -75.13
C LEU A 20 -20.95 2.07 -74.60
N GLN A 21 -21.51 3.17 -75.12
CA GLN A 21 -21.19 4.50 -74.63
C GLN A 21 -21.63 4.70 -73.17
N MET A 22 -22.82 4.20 -72.81
CA MET A 22 -23.29 4.22 -71.43
C MET A 22 -22.39 3.42 -70.50
N GLU A 23 -21.99 2.20 -70.89
CA GLU A 23 -21.05 1.37 -70.11
C GLU A 23 -19.68 2.05 -69.95
N VAL A 24 -19.17 2.69 -71.01
CA VAL A 24 -17.91 3.44 -70.95
C VAL A 24 -18.00 4.62 -69.97
N ASP A 25 -19.12 5.32 -69.94
CA ASP A 25 -19.31 6.46 -69.05
C ASP A 25 -19.52 6.02 -67.58
N GLU A 26 -20.19 4.88 -67.35
CA GLU A 26 -20.27 4.22 -66.04
C GLU A 26 -18.89 3.80 -65.54
N LEU A 27 -18.10 3.11 -66.37
CA LEU A 27 -16.73 2.70 -66.03
C LEU A 27 -15.82 3.90 -65.73
N LYS A 28 -15.98 5.02 -66.44
CA LYS A 28 -15.25 6.26 -66.13
C LYS A 28 -15.63 6.81 -64.76
N ALA A 29 -16.92 6.78 -64.40
CA ALA A 29 -17.40 7.23 -63.10
C ALA A 29 -16.82 6.33 -61.99
N ASP A 30 -16.83 5.02 -62.17
CA ASP A 30 -16.25 4.05 -61.24
C ASP A 30 -14.74 4.25 -61.05
N VAL A 31 -13.99 4.45 -62.14
CA VAL A 31 -12.55 4.74 -62.07
C VAL A 31 -12.27 6.03 -61.32
N GLN A 32 -13.09 7.07 -61.49
CA GLN A 32 -12.95 8.31 -60.73
C GLN A 32 -13.24 8.11 -59.24
N GLN A 33 -14.26 7.31 -58.92
CA GLN A 33 -14.60 6.98 -57.54
C GLN A 33 -13.50 6.17 -56.86
N LEU A 34 -13.01 5.10 -57.50
CA LEU A 34 -11.90 4.28 -57.01
C LEU A 34 -10.62 5.09 -56.81
N LYS A 35 -10.33 6.07 -57.70
CA LYS A 35 -9.19 6.98 -57.51
C LYS A 35 -9.32 7.84 -56.25
N LYS A 36 -10.53 8.34 -55.95
CA LYS A 36 -10.78 9.12 -54.72
C LYS A 36 -10.61 8.25 -53.49
N GLU A 37 -11.15 7.03 -53.51
CA GLU A 37 -11.03 6.08 -52.42
C GLU A 37 -9.57 5.67 -52.17
N ALA A 38 -8.80 5.39 -53.23
CA ALA A 38 -7.38 5.08 -53.14
C ALA A 38 -6.57 6.25 -52.53
N GLN A 39 -6.88 7.49 -52.90
CA GLN A 39 -6.23 8.67 -52.31
C GLN A 39 -6.59 8.84 -50.83
N GLN A 40 -7.85 8.59 -50.44
CA GLN A 40 -8.26 8.64 -49.03
C GLN A 40 -7.60 7.54 -48.21
N ALA A 41 -7.55 6.31 -48.73
CA ALA A 41 -6.88 5.17 -48.09
C ALA A 41 -5.38 5.43 -47.92
N GLN A 42 -4.72 6.04 -48.91
CA GLN A 42 -3.32 6.42 -48.81
C GLN A 42 -3.08 7.45 -47.69
N LYS A 43 -3.92 8.50 -47.61
CA LYS A 43 -3.83 9.50 -46.52
C LYS A 43 -4.05 8.87 -45.15
N ALA A 44 -5.02 7.96 -45.02
CA ALA A 44 -5.29 7.25 -43.77
C ALA A 44 -4.10 6.37 -43.36
N ARG A 45 -3.48 5.67 -44.31
CA ARG A 45 -2.28 4.85 -44.09
C ARG A 45 -1.10 5.70 -43.64
N ASP A 46 -0.86 6.84 -44.27
CA ASP A 46 0.25 7.73 -43.91
C ASP A 46 0.07 8.30 -42.51
N LYS A 47 -1.18 8.67 -42.14
CA LYS A 47 -1.53 9.08 -40.77
C LYS A 47 -1.27 7.97 -39.75
N ALA A 48 -1.76 6.75 -40.02
CA ALA A 48 -1.56 5.61 -39.14
C ALA A 48 -0.08 5.25 -38.97
N LYS A 49 0.72 5.36 -40.03
CA LYS A 49 2.18 5.16 -39.98
C LYS A 49 2.85 6.19 -39.08
N HIS A 50 2.43 7.45 -39.16
CA HIS A 50 2.97 8.52 -38.30
C HIS A 50 2.61 8.29 -36.82
N GLU A 51 1.36 7.93 -36.52
CA GLU A 51 0.92 7.62 -35.15
C GLU A 51 1.66 6.40 -34.58
N ALA A 52 1.86 5.35 -35.38
CA ALA A 52 2.63 4.18 -34.98
C ALA A 52 4.09 4.53 -34.61
N GLU A 53 4.72 5.43 -35.37
CA GLU A 53 6.09 5.87 -35.11
C GLU A 53 6.20 6.71 -33.84
N GLN A 54 5.22 7.59 -33.60
CA GLN A 54 5.14 8.35 -32.35
C GLN A 54 4.98 7.42 -31.14
N LEU A 55 4.12 6.39 -31.25
CA LEU A 55 3.92 5.40 -30.19
C LEU A 55 5.18 4.58 -29.93
N ARG A 56 5.91 4.17 -30.96
CA ARG A 56 7.21 3.49 -30.81
C ARG A 56 8.22 4.36 -30.07
N THR A 57 8.34 5.62 -30.47
CA THR A 57 9.25 6.57 -29.81
C THR A 57 8.88 6.80 -28.35
N ARG A 58 7.59 6.91 -28.04
CA ARG A 58 7.11 7.05 -26.66
C ARG A 58 7.39 5.80 -25.84
N ASN A 59 7.16 4.60 -26.40
CA ASN A 59 7.45 3.35 -25.74
C ASN A 59 8.94 3.17 -25.45
N ALA A 60 9.82 3.51 -26.40
CA ALA A 60 11.26 3.49 -26.17
C ALA A 60 11.66 4.39 -24.99
N LYS A 61 11.18 5.64 -24.96
CA LYS A 61 11.44 6.57 -23.85
C LYS A 61 10.90 6.07 -22.51
N LEU A 62 9.73 5.42 -22.50
CA LEU A 62 9.17 4.84 -21.28
C LEU A 62 9.97 3.64 -20.79
N SER A 63 10.45 2.80 -21.72
CA SER A 63 11.34 1.68 -21.40
C SER A 63 12.64 2.17 -20.77
N ASP A 64 13.28 3.18 -21.36
CA ASP A 64 14.52 3.77 -20.84
C ASP A 64 14.32 4.35 -19.42
N LYS A 65 13.20 5.06 -19.21
CA LYS A 65 12.84 5.59 -17.87
C LYS A 65 12.62 4.47 -16.86
N LEU A 66 11.97 3.39 -17.26
CA LEU A 66 11.70 2.25 -16.40
C LEU A 66 13.00 1.53 -16.01
N ASP A 67 13.95 1.39 -16.95
CA ASP A 67 15.26 0.80 -16.66
C ASP A 67 16.11 1.70 -15.77
N ALA A 68 16.05 3.02 -15.95
CA ALA A 68 16.69 3.97 -15.03
C ALA A 68 16.10 3.87 -13.62
N ALA A 69 14.77 3.91 -13.48
CA ALA A 69 14.09 3.79 -12.19
C ALA A 69 14.41 2.47 -11.47
N LYS A 70 14.52 1.36 -12.21
CA LYS A 70 14.95 0.06 -11.64
C LYS A 70 16.38 0.10 -11.10
N LYS A 71 17.31 0.77 -11.80
CA LYS A 71 18.69 0.93 -11.33
C LYS A 71 18.73 1.77 -10.06
N ASP A 72 18.02 2.89 -10.04
CA ASP A 72 17.95 3.80 -8.88
C ASP A 72 17.33 3.08 -7.67
N ALA A 73 16.23 2.35 -7.87
CA ALA A 73 15.60 1.56 -6.81
C ALA A 73 16.54 0.47 -6.25
N LYS A 74 17.34 -0.17 -7.12
CA LYS A 74 18.33 -1.16 -6.69
C LYS A 74 19.46 -0.52 -5.88
N GLN A 75 19.94 0.65 -6.27
CA GLN A 75 20.95 1.41 -5.53
C GLN A 75 20.41 1.88 -4.18
N ALA A 76 19.21 2.46 -4.13
CA ALA A 76 18.55 2.87 -2.90
C ALA A 76 18.38 1.70 -1.93
N LYS A 77 17.95 0.53 -2.43
CA LYS A 77 17.83 -0.69 -1.63
C LYS A 77 19.17 -1.17 -1.08
N HIS A 78 20.26 -1.05 -1.86
CA HIS A 78 21.60 -1.39 -1.39
C HIS A 78 22.06 -0.46 -0.26
N LEU A 79 21.92 0.86 -0.46
CA LEU A 79 22.28 1.87 0.54
C LEU A 79 21.48 1.69 1.84
N ALA A 80 20.16 1.52 1.74
CA ALA A 80 19.31 1.26 2.89
C ALA A 80 19.72 -0.01 3.65
N ARG A 81 20.10 -1.08 2.93
CA ARG A 81 20.58 -2.32 3.55
C ARG A 81 21.92 -2.12 4.26
N GLU A 82 22.83 -1.35 3.66
CA GLU A 82 24.11 -1.03 4.27
C GLU A 82 23.95 -0.17 5.53
N GLU A 83 23.08 0.83 5.50
CA GLU A 83 22.75 1.66 6.67
C GLU A 83 22.11 0.83 7.78
N LEU A 84 21.18 -0.06 7.43
CA LEU A 84 20.53 -0.95 8.39
C LEU A 84 21.54 -1.93 9.03
N GLN A 85 22.49 -2.45 8.24
CA GLN A 85 23.60 -3.25 8.77
C GLN A 85 24.50 -2.44 9.73
N LYS A 86 24.84 -1.19 9.38
CA LYS A 86 25.62 -0.30 10.25
C LYS A 86 24.85 0.04 11.53
N ALA A 87 23.54 0.28 11.45
CA ALA A 87 22.68 0.55 12.59
C ALA A 87 22.62 -0.67 13.52
N ARG A 88 22.40 -1.87 12.97
CA ARG A 88 22.44 -3.14 13.73
C ARG A 88 23.80 -3.36 14.40
N ALA A 89 24.90 -3.20 13.67
CA ALA A 89 26.24 -3.34 14.24
C ALA A 89 26.51 -2.33 15.37
N LYS A 90 26.03 -1.09 15.25
CA LYS A 90 26.11 -0.08 16.32
C LYS A 90 25.23 -0.46 17.52
N GLN A 91 24.04 -0.99 17.29
CA GLN A 91 23.15 -1.47 18.34
C GLN A 91 23.77 -2.66 19.07
N ASP A 92 24.31 -3.64 18.35
CA ASP A 92 25.01 -4.80 18.92
C ASP A 92 26.30 -4.39 19.63
N ALA A 93 27.05 -3.41 19.13
CA ALA A 93 28.21 -2.87 19.83
C ALA A 93 27.81 -2.12 21.12
N LYS A 94 26.70 -1.38 21.12
CA LYS A 94 26.13 -0.79 22.34
C LYS A 94 25.67 -1.87 23.31
N ARG A 95 25.04 -2.95 22.84
CA ARG A 95 24.63 -4.12 23.65
C ARG A 95 25.84 -4.84 24.25
N GLY A 96 26.89 -5.10 23.47
CA GLY A 96 28.12 -5.75 23.95
C GLY A 96 28.93 -4.87 24.92
N LYS A 97 28.86 -3.54 24.77
CA LYS A 97 29.49 -2.60 25.70
C LYS A 97 28.67 -2.44 26.99
N ALA A 98 27.35 -2.43 26.92
CA ALA A 98 26.45 -2.45 28.08
C ALA A 98 26.57 -3.77 28.87
N ALA A 99 26.70 -4.91 28.18
CA ALA A 99 26.91 -6.22 28.81
C ALA A 99 28.24 -6.36 29.56
N ASN A 100 29.21 -5.47 29.32
CA ASN A 100 30.53 -5.49 29.96
C ASN A 100 30.74 -4.34 30.96
N SER A 101 29.73 -3.49 31.22
CA SER A 101 29.87 -2.31 32.09
C SER A 101 28.70 -1.98 33.03
N GLY A 102 27.68 -2.84 33.19
CA GLY A 102 26.72 -2.78 34.32
C GLY A 102 26.55 -4.20 34.87
N ALA A 103 26.78 -4.55 36.14
CA ALA A 103 26.35 -3.89 37.38
C ALA A 103 24.88 -3.44 37.28
N ASP A 104 23.97 -4.39 37.49
CA ASP A 104 22.64 -4.23 38.08
C ASP A 104 21.85 -2.95 37.76
N GLU A 105 21.58 -2.67 36.48
CA GLU A 105 20.30 -2.03 36.14
C GLU A 105 19.29 -3.15 35.92
N GLU A 106 18.52 -3.48 36.96
CA GLU A 106 17.40 -4.41 36.83
C GLU A 106 16.50 -3.94 35.68
N ALA A 107 16.32 -4.82 34.69
CA ALA A 107 15.34 -4.62 33.64
C ALA A 107 13.99 -4.22 34.28
N PRO A 108 13.29 -3.21 33.71
CA PRO A 108 12.04 -2.74 34.29
C PRO A 108 11.09 -3.93 34.43
N SER A 109 10.65 -4.15 35.68
CA SER A 109 9.88 -5.31 36.04
C SER A 109 8.90 -5.00 37.17
N VAL A 110 7.80 -5.74 37.18
CA VAL A 110 6.76 -5.69 38.20
C VAL A 110 6.55 -7.12 38.68
N THR A 111 6.45 -7.30 39.99
CA THR A 111 6.26 -8.62 40.61
C THR A 111 4.91 -8.63 41.33
N SER A 112 4.21 -9.76 41.30
CA SER A 112 2.96 -9.95 42.04
C SER A 112 3.18 -9.79 43.55
N ASP A 113 2.13 -9.45 44.28
CA ASP A 113 2.20 -9.19 45.73
C ASP A 113 2.77 -10.37 46.53
N ASP A 114 2.54 -11.59 46.06
CA ASP A 114 3.04 -12.83 46.66
C ASP A 114 4.41 -13.28 46.14
N GLY A 115 5.03 -12.50 45.25
CA GLY A 115 6.35 -12.77 44.68
C GLY A 115 6.39 -13.90 43.66
N LYS A 116 5.26 -14.53 43.31
CA LYS A 116 5.25 -15.75 42.49
C LYS A 116 5.30 -15.51 41.00
N VAL A 117 4.86 -14.34 40.52
CA VAL A 117 4.89 -13.98 39.10
C VAL A 117 5.63 -12.67 38.92
N LYS A 118 6.57 -12.63 37.98
CA LYS A 118 7.32 -11.43 37.60
C LYS A 118 7.14 -11.15 36.13
N VAL A 119 6.71 -9.94 35.79
CA VAL A 119 6.66 -9.45 34.40
C VAL A 119 7.79 -8.45 34.20
N SER A 120 8.56 -8.60 33.13
CA SER A 120 9.71 -7.75 32.83
C SER A 120 9.80 -7.43 31.35
N LEU A 121 10.40 -6.29 31.02
CA LEU A 121 10.72 -5.93 29.65
C LEU A 121 12.21 -6.12 29.41
N THR A 122 12.56 -7.11 28.59
CA THR A 122 13.94 -7.46 28.27
C THR A 122 14.08 -7.74 26.77
N ASN A 123 15.08 -7.13 26.12
CA ASN A 123 15.33 -7.31 24.67
C ASN A 123 14.10 -7.06 23.78
N ASP A 124 13.39 -5.93 24.00
CA ASP A 124 12.14 -5.59 23.30
C ASP A 124 11.00 -6.59 23.49
N GLN A 125 11.11 -7.54 24.42
CA GLN A 125 10.10 -8.54 24.71
C GLN A 125 9.55 -8.35 26.12
N VAL A 126 8.24 -8.52 26.26
CA VAL A 126 7.62 -8.69 27.57
C VAL A 126 7.77 -10.16 27.96
N GLN A 127 8.39 -10.40 29.11
CA GLN A 127 8.62 -11.73 29.66
C GLN A 127 7.84 -11.90 30.96
N ILE A 128 7.11 -12.99 31.06
CA ILE A 128 6.33 -13.39 32.22
C ILE A 128 7.02 -14.62 32.81
N ALA A 129 7.62 -14.47 33.98
CA ALA A 129 8.26 -15.54 34.71
C ALA A 129 7.39 -15.96 35.89
N GLN A 130 7.12 -17.26 36.02
CA GLN A 130 6.52 -17.86 37.21
C GLN A 130 7.48 -18.94 37.75
N PRO A 131 8.49 -18.57 38.55
CA PRO A 131 9.45 -19.53 39.08
C PRO A 131 8.78 -20.56 39.99
N PRO A 132 9.19 -21.84 39.95
CA PRO A 132 10.23 -22.45 39.11
C PRO A 132 9.73 -22.97 37.75
N HIS A 133 8.50 -22.66 37.35
CA HIS A 133 7.77 -23.45 36.37
C HIS A 133 8.04 -23.09 34.90
N TYR A 134 7.98 -21.80 34.53
CA TYR A 134 8.19 -21.39 33.14
C TYR A 134 8.44 -19.88 32.99
N VAL A 135 8.96 -19.53 31.81
CA VAL A 135 9.03 -18.16 31.30
C VAL A 135 8.31 -18.12 29.96
N ILE A 136 7.34 -17.21 29.80
CA ILE A 136 6.66 -16.93 28.55
C ILE A 136 7.15 -15.58 28.05
N SER A 137 7.59 -15.54 26.79
CA SER A 137 8.05 -14.30 26.15
C SER A 137 7.13 -13.91 25.03
N SER A 138 6.92 -12.61 24.86
CA SER A 138 6.24 -12.07 23.69
C SER A 138 7.13 -12.15 22.44
N THR A 139 6.53 -12.02 21.27
CA THR A 139 7.25 -11.56 20.07
C THR A 139 7.94 -10.22 20.41
N PRO A 140 9.17 -9.95 19.92
CA PRO A 140 9.78 -8.63 20.11
C PRO A 140 8.84 -7.53 19.59
N LEU A 141 8.58 -6.51 20.39
CA LEU A 141 7.70 -5.39 20.04
C LEU A 141 8.22 -4.64 18.80
N SER A 142 9.54 -4.63 18.59
CA SER A 142 10.17 -4.09 17.38
C SER A 142 9.90 -4.89 16.10
N GLU A 143 9.48 -6.15 16.23
CA GLU A 143 9.21 -7.07 15.10
C GLU A 143 7.72 -7.39 14.91
N SER A 144 6.90 -7.21 15.95
CA SER A 144 5.44 -7.37 15.89
C SER A 144 4.78 -6.30 15.01
N ASP A 145 3.68 -6.66 14.35
CA ASP A 145 2.92 -5.71 13.55
C ASP A 145 2.38 -4.58 14.42
N GLN A 146 2.62 -3.33 13.99
CA GLN A 146 2.25 -2.12 14.72
C GLN A 146 2.69 -2.13 16.20
N HIS A 147 3.76 -2.84 16.57
CA HIS A 147 4.25 -2.97 17.94
C HIS A 147 3.23 -3.58 18.92
N GLN A 148 2.38 -4.48 18.43
CA GLN A 148 1.40 -5.19 19.24
C GLN A 148 2.06 -6.17 20.21
N LEU A 149 1.50 -6.24 21.42
CA LEU A 149 1.91 -7.25 22.40
C LEU A 149 1.33 -8.61 22.01
N GLU A 150 2.18 -9.49 21.49
CA GLU A 150 1.80 -10.83 21.04
C GLU A 150 2.55 -11.90 21.81
N PHE A 151 1.84 -12.86 22.38
CA PHE A 151 2.42 -14.03 23.03
C PHE A 151 2.03 -15.30 22.28
N CYS A 152 2.76 -16.39 22.53
CA CYS A 152 2.35 -17.72 22.08
C CYS A 152 1.14 -18.23 22.89
N ASP A 153 0.47 -19.27 22.37
CA ASP A 153 -0.78 -19.83 22.93
C ASP A 153 -0.70 -20.26 24.40
N LEU A 154 0.51 -20.48 24.92
CA LEU A 154 0.74 -20.79 26.33
C LEU A 154 0.29 -19.68 27.28
N ILE A 155 0.17 -18.43 26.80
CA ILE A 155 -0.30 -17.30 27.59
C ILE A 155 -1.73 -17.51 28.11
N THR A 156 -2.56 -18.25 27.38
CA THR A 156 -3.97 -18.50 27.74
C THR A 156 -4.06 -19.19 29.10
N ALA A 157 -3.20 -20.18 29.36
CA ALA A 157 -3.17 -20.86 30.65
C ALA A 157 -2.79 -19.93 31.82
N VAL A 158 -1.96 -18.92 31.55
CA VAL A 158 -1.58 -17.90 32.55
C VAL A 158 -2.72 -16.91 32.77
N ARG A 159 -3.40 -16.49 31.71
CA ARG A 159 -4.56 -15.59 31.76
C ARG A 159 -5.74 -16.21 32.49
N ASP A 160 -5.93 -17.52 32.36
CA ASP A 160 -6.98 -18.26 33.06
C ASP A 160 -6.62 -18.58 34.52
N SER A 161 -5.40 -18.23 34.97
CA SER A 161 -4.94 -18.44 36.34
C SER A 161 -5.34 -17.30 37.28
N GLU A 162 -5.08 -17.46 38.58
CA GLU A 162 -5.27 -16.40 39.59
C GLU A 162 -4.44 -15.13 39.33
N TYR A 163 -3.40 -15.22 38.49
CA TYR A 163 -2.53 -14.10 38.14
C TYR A 163 -2.91 -13.44 36.80
N GLY A 164 -3.98 -13.88 36.13
CA GLY A 164 -4.30 -13.43 34.78
C GLY A 164 -4.45 -11.91 34.64
N GLU A 165 -5.22 -11.30 35.55
CA GLU A 165 -5.43 -9.84 35.55
C GLU A 165 -4.13 -9.07 35.80
N PHE A 166 -3.33 -9.51 36.78
CA PHE A 166 -2.02 -8.94 37.06
C PHE A 166 -1.09 -9.03 35.83
N VAL A 167 -1.05 -10.19 35.19
CA VAL A 167 -0.21 -10.45 34.03
C VAL A 167 -0.63 -9.57 32.85
N ASP A 168 -1.93 -9.43 32.58
CA ASP A 168 -2.40 -8.59 31.48
C ASP A 168 -2.08 -7.11 31.72
N GLN A 169 -2.35 -6.59 32.92
CA GLN A 169 -2.06 -5.19 33.27
C GLN A 169 -0.56 -4.91 33.25
N ALA A 170 0.24 -5.75 33.89
CA ALA A 170 1.69 -5.57 33.95
C ALA A 170 2.33 -5.70 32.56
N SER A 171 1.84 -6.63 31.74
CA SER A 171 2.37 -6.82 30.39
C SER A 171 2.02 -5.65 29.46
N GLN A 172 0.78 -5.13 29.55
CA GLN A 172 0.38 -3.92 28.83
C GLN A 172 1.20 -2.70 29.28
N ALA A 173 1.41 -2.53 30.59
CA ALA A 173 2.23 -1.44 31.11
C ALA A 173 3.70 -1.52 30.62
N MET A 174 4.28 -2.72 30.57
CA MET A 174 5.62 -2.91 30.01
C MET A 174 5.68 -2.58 28.52
N ALA A 175 4.67 -3.00 27.75
CA ALA A 175 4.59 -2.69 26.33
C ALA A 175 4.40 -1.18 26.08
N ALA A 176 3.51 -0.53 26.82
CA ALA A 176 3.29 0.93 26.75
C ALA A 176 4.57 1.70 27.05
N ARG A 177 5.30 1.33 28.11
CA ARG A 177 6.60 1.94 28.45
C ARG A 177 7.64 1.78 27.34
N TRP A 178 7.70 0.61 26.70
CA TRP A 178 8.58 0.41 25.55
C TRP A 178 8.19 1.32 24.38
N ARG A 179 6.89 1.41 24.06
CA ARG A 179 6.38 2.23 22.96
C ARG A 179 6.60 3.72 23.20
N GLU A 180 6.44 4.19 24.43
CA GLU A 180 6.75 5.56 24.84
C GLU A 180 8.22 5.90 24.57
N GLN A 181 9.14 5.04 25.00
CA GLN A 181 10.58 5.22 24.79
C GLN A 181 10.98 5.24 23.31
N ASN A 182 10.20 4.58 22.46
CA ASN A 182 10.44 4.47 21.02
C ASN A 182 9.53 5.37 20.17
N GLN A 183 8.73 6.25 20.80
CA GLN A 183 7.79 7.17 20.13
C GLN A 183 6.82 6.46 19.17
N CYS A 184 6.36 5.28 19.53
CA CYS A 184 5.46 4.45 18.72
C CYS A 184 4.24 3.98 19.53
N LEU A 185 3.67 4.91 20.29
CA LEU A 185 2.48 4.69 21.09
C LEU A 185 1.26 4.34 20.23
N ARG A 186 0.41 3.50 20.80
CA ARG A 186 -0.85 3.03 20.22
C ARG A 186 -2.04 3.67 20.91
N VAL A 187 -3.20 3.55 20.28
CA VAL A 187 -4.48 4.01 20.82
C VAL A 187 -4.83 3.36 22.16
N GLU A 188 -4.37 2.13 22.40
CA GLU A 188 -4.56 1.40 23.67
C GLU A 188 -3.71 1.96 24.82
N ASP A 189 -2.65 2.71 24.49
CA ASP A 189 -1.78 3.36 25.49
C ASP A 189 -2.35 4.73 25.91
N LEU A 190 -3.37 5.24 25.20
CA LEU A 190 -4.06 6.47 25.57
C LEU A 190 -5.14 6.19 26.62
N GLU A 191 -5.30 7.11 27.57
CA GLU A 191 -6.41 7.11 28.54
C GLU A 191 -7.74 7.51 27.88
N LEU A 192 -8.21 6.70 26.93
CA LEU A 192 -9.48 6.90 26.23
C LEU A 192 -10.55 5.95 26.77
N PRO A 193 -11.83 6.37 26.76
CA PRO A 193 -12.92 5.44 27.01
C PRO A 193 -12.86 4.27 26.02
N THR A 194 -13.07 3.05 26.50
CA THR A 194 -12.94 1.81 25.71
C THR A 194 -13.69 1.87 24.38
N LYS A 195 -14.87 2.50 24.36
CA LYS A 195 -15.67 2.69 23.15
C LYS A 195 -14.99 3.57 22.10
N VAL A 196 -14.31 4.64 22.54
CA VAL A 196 -13.59 5.56 21.64
C VAL A 196 -12.35 4.87 21.09
N ALA A 197 -11.55 4.22 21.95
CA ALA A 197 -10.37 3.47 21.53
C ALA A 197 -10.74 2.34 20.53
N ALA A 198 -11.81 1.59 20.80
CA ALA A 198 -12.31 0.56 19.88
C ALA A 198 -12.75 1.15 18.53
N THR A 199 -13.50 2.26 18.55
CA THR A 199 -13.94 2.92 17.31
C THR A 199 -12.76 3.39 16.46
N LEU A 200 -11.71 3.94 17.08
CA LEU A 200 -10.49 4.35 16.39
C LEU A 200 -9.75 3.14 15.79
N ALA A 201 -9.57 2.08 16.57
CA ALA A 201 -8.93 0.85 16.11
C ALA A 201 -9.69 0.17 14.95
N GLU A 202 -11.03 0.10 15.02
CA GLU A 202 -11.89 -0.44 13.95
C GLU A 202 -11.76 0.35 12.63
N ASN A 203 -11.37 1.63 12.70
CA ASN A 203 -11.13 2.48 11.55
C ASN A 203 -9.65 2.52 11.12
N GLY A 204 -8.84 1.60 11.63
CA GLY A 204 -7.42 1.46 11.30
C GLY A 204 -6.52 2.51 11.94
N LEU A 205 -7.03 3.29 12.89
CA LEU A 205 -6.26 4.27 13.66
C LEU A 205 -5.69 3.62 14.91
N VAL A 206 -4.67 2.79 14.71
CA VAL A 206 -4.05 2.02 15.78
C VAL A 206 -2.89 2.78 16.41
N MET A 207 -2.13 3.55 15.62
CA MET A 207 -1.00 4.35 16.10
C MET A 207 -1.44 5.77 16.45
N ILE A 208 -0.84 6.36 17.49
CA ILE A 208 -1.10 7.76 17.87
C ILE A 208 -0.76 8.71 16.71
N SER A 209 0.34 8.47 15.98
CA SER A 209 0.73 9.29 14.83
C SER A 209 -0.35 9.40 13.75
N ASP A 210 -1.11 8.31 13.54
CA ASP A 210 -2.21 8.29 12.57
C ASP A 210 -3.41 9.10 13.09
N ILE A 211 -3.68 9.01 14.39
CA ILE A 211 -4.73 9.79 15.06
C ILE A 211 -4.39 11.28 15.01
N GLU A 212 -3.17 11.67 15.36
CA GLU A 212 -2.68 13.05 15.31
C GLU A 212 -2.80 13.63 13.91
N SER A 213 -2.38 12.87 12.89
CA SER A 213 -2.48 13.29 11.49
C SER A 213 -3.93 13.59 11.09
N ARG A 214 -4.87 12.70 11.46
CA ARG A 214 -6.29 12.90 11.17
C ARG A 214 -6.93 14.00 12.00
N HIS A 215 -6.49 14.18 13.25
CA HIS A 215 -6.93 15.24 14.14
C HIS A 215 -6.54 16.61 13.58
N ALA A 216 -5.27 16.77 13.18
CA ALA A 216 -4.76 17.99 12.56
C ALA A 216 -5.46 18.32 11.24
N ALA A 217 -5.87 17.30 10.48
CA ALA A 217 -6.66 17.46 9.26
C ALA A 217 -8.15 17.74 9.51
N GLY A 218 -8.64 17.66 10.75
CA GLY A 218 -10.06 17.79 11.09
C GLY A 218 -10.95 16.63 10.64
N THR A 219 -10.35 15.51 10.23
CA THR A 219 -11.05 14.37 9.60
C THR A 219 -11.51 13.30 10.60
N LEU A 220 -11.20 13.45 11.90
CA LEU A 220 -11.70 12.53 12.93
C LEU A 220 -13.23 12.56 13.04
N ALA A 221 -13.85 13.71 12.75
CA ALA A 221 -15.32 13.86 12.77
C ALA A 221 -16.02 13.05 11.67
N ASP A 222 -15.30 12.65 10.62
CA ASP A 222 -15.85 11.84 9.53
C ASP A 222 -16.01 10.37 9.92
N ILE A 223 -15.42 9.96 11.06
CA ILE A 223 -15.47 8.60 11.56
C ILE A 223 -16.80 8.35 12.24
N LYS A 224 -17.57 7.40 11.69
CA LYS A 224 -18.85 6.99 12.28
C LYS A 224 -18.64 6.52 13.73
N GLY A 225 -19.29 7.21 14.67
CA GLY A 225 -19.21 6.91 16.10
C GLY A 225 -18.27 7.83 16.89
N ILE A 226 -17.47 8.65 16.21
CA ILE A 226 -16.66 9.70 16.82
C ILE A 226 -17.40 11.03 16.71
N GLY A 227 -18.10 11.41 17.80
CA GLY A 227 -18.76 12.71 17.91
C GLY A 227 -17.85 13.78 18.52
N PRO A 228 -18.33 15.03 18.64
CA PRO A 228 -17.56 16.15 19.20
C PRO A 228 -16.97 15.85 20.60
N ALA A 229 -17.73 15.17 21.46
CA ALA A 229 -17.27 14.77 22.78
C ALA A 229 -16.14 13.74 22.75
N ALA A 230 -16.13 12.84 21.76
CA ALA A 230 -15.05 11.87 21.59
C ALA A 230 -13.78 12.56 21.05
N ILE A 231 -13.94 13.57 20.18
CA ILE A 231 -12.82 14.39 19.69
C ILE A 231 -12.17 15.16 20.84
N GLU A 232 -12.96 15.77 21.74
CA GLU A 232 -12.43 16.45 22.93
C GLU A 232 -11.66 15.49 23.86
N GLN A 233 -12.14 14.25 24.00
CA GLN A 233 -11.43 13.22 24.77
C GLN A 233 -10.10 12.82 24.10
N VAL A 234 -10.08 12.70 22.77
CA VAL A 234 -8.86 12.44 22.01
C VAL A 234 -7.88 13.60 22.15
N ASP A 235 -8.34 14.84 22.03
CA ASP A 235 -7.51 16.03 22.18
C ASP A 235 -6.87 16.10 23.58
N LYS A 236 -7.66 15.82 24.63
CA LYS A 236 -7.16 15.72 26.00
C LYS A 236 -6.14 14.59 26.17
N ALA A 237 -6.36 13.45 25.54
CA ALA A 237 -5.45 12.31 25.63
C ALA A 237 -4.12 12.61 24.92
N LEU A 238 -4.15 13.15 23.70
CA LEU A 238 -2.95 13.52 22.93
C LEU A 238 -2.10 14.58 23.64
N THR A 239 -2.74 15.56 24.29
CA THR A 239 -2.05 16.60 25.07
C THR A 239 -1.48 16.10 26.39
N SER A 240 -1.99 15.00 26.93
CA SER A 240 -1.45 14.38 28.16
C SER A 240 -0.23 13.50 27.89
N THR A 241 0.00 13.14 26.63
CA THR A 241 1.09 12.27 26.16
C THR A 241 2.29 13.04 25.59
N SER A 242 2.13 14.35 25.31
CA SER A 242 3.18 15.27 24.83
C SER A 242 3.98 15.90 25.97
#